data_AF-A0A9P9TSA4-F1
#
_entry.id   AF-A0A9P9TSA4-F1
#
_cell.length_a   1.000
_cell.length_b   1.000
_cell.length_c   1.000
_cell.angle_alpha   90.00
_cell.angle_beta   90.00
_cell.angle_gamma   90.00
#
_symmetry.space_group_name_H-M   'P 1'
#
loop_
_entity.id
_entity.type
_entity.pdbx_description
1 polymer ?
#
loop_
_entity_poly.entity_id
_entity_poly.type
_entity_poly.pdbx_seq_one_letter_code
_entity_poly.pdbx_strand_id
1 'polypeptide(L)'
;RWKRLQGVDIHAELEKILGSEARFRGLQEPVLQAIMKYQSPIIAVIGTGVRKTLLFQLPAKSMSSGTTIVISLLVLLQDYIVERYQ
;
A
#
# COMPACT_ATOMS: atom_id res chain seq x y z
N ARG A 1 -2.83 7.64 17.13
CA ARG A 1 -3.13 7.84 15.68
C ARG A 1 -2.59 6.70 14.84
N TRP A 2 -1.29 6.44 14.81
CA TRP A 2 -0.64 5.40 13.97
C TRP A 2 -0.74 3.97 14.50
N LYS A 3 -0.97 3.79 15.81
CA LYS A 3 -1.16 2.47 16.45
C LYS A 3 -2.30 1.64 15.82
N ARG A 4 -3.21 2.26 15.07
CA ARG A 4 -4.34 1.57 14.41
C ARG A 4 -3.90 0.65 13.28
N LEU A 5 -2.78 0.95 12.62
CA LEU A 5 -2.23 0.09 11.56
C LEU A 5 -1.57 -1.17 12.10
N GLN A 6 -1.12 -1.18 13.36
CA GLN A 6 -0.39 -2.32 13.94
C GLN A 6 -1.24 -3.58 14.14
N GLY A 7 -2.57 -3.45 14.15
CA GLY A 7 -3.52 -4.56 14.29
C GLY A 7 -4.18 -4.99 12.98
N VAL A 8 -3.78 -4.41 11.85
CA VAL A 8 -4.35 -4.73 10.54
C VAL A 8 -3.76 -6.05 10.04
N ASP A 9 -4.63 -6.98 9.68
CA ASP A 9 -4.25 -8.17 8.92
C ASP A 9 -4.04 -7.77 7.46
N ILE A 10 -2.77 -7.67 7.05
CA ILE A 10 -2.39 -7.25 5.71
C ILE A 10 -2.79 -8.26 4.63
N HIS A 11 -2.96 -9.55 4.95
CA HIS A 11 -3.38 -10.56 3.98
C HIS A 11 -4.88 -10.48 3.74
N ALA A 12 -5.67 -10.36 4.81
CA ALA A 12 -7.11 -10.15 4.68
C ALA A 12 -7.43 -8.85 3.90
N GLU A 13 -6.67 -7.78 4.13
CA GLU A 13 -6.83 -6.52 3.38
C GLU A 13 -6.37 -6.64 1.92
N LEU A 14 -5.34 -7.44 1.64
CA LEU A 14 -4.92 -7.73 0.27
C LEU A 14 -6.04 -8.42 -0.50
N GLU A 15 -6.66 -9.44 0.09
CA GLU A 15 -7.78 -10.18 -0.51
C GLU A 15 -8.99 -9.27 -0.76
N LYS A 16 -9.32 -8.38 0.18
CA LYS A 16 -10.39 -7.40 -0.01
C LYS A 16 -10.15 -6.45 -1.20
N ILE A 17 -8.88 -6.09 -1.46
CA ILE A 17 -8.53 -5.13 -2.51
C ILE A 17 -8.38 -5.82 -3.88
N LEU A 18 -7.84 -7.04 -3.92
CA LEU A 18 -7.40 -7.69 -5.17
C LEU A 18 -8.07 -9.05 -5.45
N GLY A 19 -8.91 -9.57 -4.55
CA GLY A 19 -9.58 -10.86 -4.65
C GLY A 19 -8.86 -11.98 -3.88
N SER A 20 -9.56 -13.10 -3.67
CA SER A 20 -9.12 -14.22 -2.80
C SER A 20 -7.82 -14.91 -3.23
N GLU A 21 -7.48 -14.86 -4.51
CA GLU A 21 -6.23 -15.47 -5.04
C GLU A 21 -5.03 -14.52 -4.96
N ALA A 22 -5.20 -13.31 -4.41
CA ALA A 22 -4.15 -12.31 -4.37
C ALA A 22 -3.04 -12.71 -3.39
N ARG A 23 -1.79 -12.57 -3.86
CA ARG A 23 -0.59 -12.81 -3.05
C ARG A 23 0.37 -11.65 -3.18
N PHE A 24 1.09 -11.35 -2.10
CA PHE A 24 2.21 -10.43 -2.16
C PHE A 24 3.30 -10.97 -3.10
N ARG A 25 3.96 -10.08 -3.81
CA ARG A 25 5.03 -10.40 -4.76
C ARG A 25 6.32 -9.70 -4.37
N GLY A 26 7.44 -10.42 -4.42
CA GLY A 26 8.76 -9.88 -4.10
C GLY A 26 8.81 -9.27 -2.70
N LEU A 27 9.34 -8.05 -2.59
CA LEU A 27 9.52 -7.34 -1.31
C LEU A 27 8.25 -6.63 -0.79
N GLN A 28 7.07 -6.89 -1.37
CA GLN A 28 5.86 -6.15 -0.98
C GLN A 28 5.48 -6.36 0.49
N GLU A 29 5.43 -7.61 0.92
CA GLU A 29 5.03 -7.96 2.29
C GLU A 29 5.96 -7.38 3.36
N PRO A 30 7.30 -7.57 3.30
CA PRO A 30 8.18 -7.01 4.33
C PRO A 30 8.15 -5.47 4.37
N VAL A 31 8.01 -4.81 3.22
CA VAL A 31 7.90 -3.34 3.17
C VAL A 31 6.57 -2.89 3.78
N LEU A 32 5.47 -3.56 3.47
CA LEU A 32 4.16 -3.24 4.02
C LEU A 32 4.13 -3.46 5.54
N GLN A 33 4.72 -4.55 6.04
CA GLN A 33 4.85 -4.80 7.47
C GLN A 33 5.65 -3.68 8.17
N ALA A 34 6.73 -3.20 7.56
CA ALA A 34 7.49 -2.06 8.08
C ALA A 34 6.63 -0.78 8.15
N ILE A 35 5.83 -0.50 7.12
CA ILE A 35 4.88 0.63 7.08
C ILE A 35 3.83 0.49 8.19
N MET A 36 3.20 -0.69 8.34
CA MET A 36 2.18 -0.93 9.37
C MET A 36 2.72 -0.81 10.79
N LYS A 37 4.00 -1.16 10.98
CA LYS A 37 4.73 -0.97 12.25
C LYS A 37 5.20 0.46 12.48
N TYR A 38 4.93 1.38 11.55
CA TYR A 38 5.35 2.78 11.59
C TYR A 38 6.87 2.94 11.67
N GLN A 39 7.62 2.05 11.00
CA GLN A 39 9.05 2.23 10.81
C GLN A 39 9.24 3.38 9.82
N SER A 40 10.01 4.41 10.19
CA SER A 40 10.22 5.60 9.35
C SER A 40 11.60 6.21 9.63
N PRO A 41 12.34 6.62 8.59
CA PRO A 41 12.01 6.53 7.16
C PRO A 41 12.18 5.11 6.59
N ILE A 42 11.42 4.76 5.54
CA ILE A 42 11.60 3.52 4.76
C ILE A 42 12.00 3.89 3.33
N ILE A 43 13.05 3.24 2.83
CA ILE A 43 13.44 3.29 1.42
C ILE A 43 13.27 1.89 0.85
N ALA A 44 12.37 1.74 -0.14
CA ALA A 44 12.11 0.47 -0.81
C ALA A 44 12.49 0.54 -2.29
N VAL A 45 13.49 -0.27 -2.69
CA VAL A 45 13.92 -0.42 -4.09
C VAL A 45 13.32 -1.72 -4.64
N ILE A 46 12.36 -1.58 -5.56
CA ILE A 46 11.59 -2.72 -6.10
C ILE A 46 11.60 -2.63 -7.63
N GLY A 47 11.65 -3.76 -8.33
CA GLY A 47 11.54 -3.81 -9.79
C GLY A 47 10.21 -3.22 -10.30
N THR A 48 10.16 -2.82 -11.57
CA THR A 48 8.91 -2.43 -12.25
C THR A 48 7.99 -3.65 -12.45
N GLY A 49 6.69 -3.44 -12.73
CA GLY A 49 5.71 -4.53 -12.91
C GLY A 49 5.23 -5.22 -11.62
N VAL A 50 6.00 -5.11 -10.53
CA VAL A 50 5.51 -5.33 -9.17
C VAL A 50 4.57 -4.17 -8.83
N ARG A 51 3.36 -4.45 -8.34
CA ARG A 51 2.32 -3.44 -8.04
C ARG A 51 2.74 -2.56 -6.86
N LYS A 52 3.74 -1.69 -7.03
CA LYS A 52 4.31 -0.81 -5.98
C LYS A 52 3.25 0.08 -5.35
N THR A 53 2.24 0.46 -6.13
CA THR A 53 1.05 1.20 -5.72
C THR A 53 0.44 0.59 -4.46
N LEU A 54 0.35 -0.74 -4.38
CA LEU A 54 -0.21 -1.47 -3.24
C LEU A 54 0.39 -1.04 -1.89
N LEU A 55 1.67 -0.65 -1.86
CA LEU A 55 2.41 -0.31 -0.64
C LEU A 55 1.88 0.94 0.06
N PHE A 56 1.28 1.88 -0.68
CA PHE A 56 0.56 3.00 -0.09
C PHE A 56 -0.96 2.83 -0.16
N GLN A 57 -1.46 1.98 -1.06
CA GLN A 57 -2.89 1.79 -1.21
C GLN A 57 -3.53 1.02 -0.06
N LEU A 58 -2.91 -0.09 0.32
CA LEU A 58 -3.42 -0.96 1.36
C LEU A 58 -3.45 -0.24 2.71
N PRO A 59 -2.37 0.42 3.18
CA PRO A 59 -2.42 1.19 4.43
C PRO A 59 -3.46 2.31 4.40
N ALA A 60 -3.66 2.97 3.24
CA ALA A 60 -4.68 4.01 3.12
C ALA A 60 -6.10 3.46 3.24
N LYS A 61 -6.41 2.29 2.63
CA LYS A 61 -7.73 1.67 2.70
C LYS A 61 -8.02 1.02 4.06
N SER A 62 -7.00 0.53 4.76
CA SER A 62 -7.17 -0.12 6.06
C SER A 62 -7.38 0.85 7.23
N MET A 63 -7.31 2.17 7.00
CA MET A 63 -7.65 3.16 8.02
C MET A 63 -9.09 3.66 7.86
N SER A 64 -9.85 3.66 8.95
CA SER A 64 -11.20 4.25 8.98
C SER A 64 -11.20 5.79 8.91
N SER A 65 -10.06 6.43 9.17
CA SER A 65 -9.88 7.88 9.00
C SER A 65 -8.42 8.26 8.81
N GLY A 66 -8.17 9.29 7.98
CA GLY A 66 -6.84 9.80 7.66
C GLY A 66 -6.63 9.94 6.15
N THR A 67 -5.55 10.62 5.77
CA THR A 67 -5.21 10.86 4.37
C THR A 67 -3.76 10.45 4.13
N THR A 68 -3.54 9.59 3.13
CA THR A 68 -2.20 9.29 2.61
C THR A 68 -1.90 10.24 1.47
N ILE A 69 -0.80 10.98 1.57
CA ILE A 69 -0.33 11.89 0.52
C ILE A 69 0.71 11.15 -0.31
N VAL A 70 0.47 11.01 -1.61
CA VAL A 70 1.40 10.40 -2.56
C VAL A 70 1.91 11.49 -3.50
N ILE A 71 3.22 11.68 -3.55
CA ILE A 71 3.86 12.66 -4.42
C ILE A 71 4.47 11.91 -5.61
N SER A 72 4.04 12.25 -6.82
CA SER A 72 4.53 11.66 -8.08
C SER A 72 4.89 12.76 -9.06
N LEU A 73 6.04 12.60 -9.73
CA LEU A 73 6.51 13.53 -10.75
C LEU A 73 5.73 13.41 -12.07
N LEU A 74 5.14 12.25 -12.35
CA LEU A 74 4.47 11.98 -13.63
C LEU A 74 2.95 12.10 -13.49
N VAL A 75 2.36 13.06 -14.20
CA VAL A 75 0.91 13.34 -14.17
C VAL A 75 0.09 12.15 -14.69
N LEU A 76 0.48 11.53 -15.81
CA LEU A 76 -0.22 10.36 -16.36
C LEU A 76 -0.30 9.17 -15.39
N LEU A 77 0.68 9.04 -14.49
CA LEU A 77 0.64 8.01 -13.45
C LEU A 77 -0.40 8.34 -12.38
N GLN A 78 -0.65 9.62 -12.12
CA GLN A 78 -1.67 10.06 -11.16
C GLN A 78 -3.07 9.69 -11.65
N ASP A 79 -3.39 10.01 -12.91
CA ASP A 79 -4.69 9.68 -13.52
C ASP A 79 -4.96 8.18 -13.47
N TYR A 80 -3.98 7.37 -13.86
CA TYR A 80 -4.06 5.91 -13.79
C TYR A 80 -4.30 5.40 -12.35
N ILE A 81 -3.65 6.01 -11.35
CA ILE A 81 -3.85 5.63 -9.94
C ILE A 81 -5.26 6.02 -9.47
N VAL A 82 -5.77 7.19 -9.88
CA VAL A 82 -7.10 7.69 -9.51
C VAL A 82 -8.19 6.80 -10.11
N GLU A 83 -8.11 6.48 -11.40
CA GLU A 83 -9.09 5.60 -12.07
C GLU A 83 -9.16 4.21 -11.42
N ARG A 84 -8.02 3.66 -10.99
CA ARG A 84 -7.92 2.34 -10.34
C ARG A 84 -8.37 2.33 -8.87
N TYR A 85 -8.67 3.50 -8.31
CA TYR A 85 -9.04 3.65 -6.90
C TYR A 85 -10.54 3.76 -6.65
N GLN A 86 -11.31 4.11 -7.69
CA GLN A 86 -12.78 4.04 -7.67
C GLN A 86 -13.26 2.59 -7.71
#